data_AF-A0A3D3SX52-F1
#
_entry.id   AF-A0A3D3SX52-F1
#
_cell.length_a   1.000
_cell.length_b   1.000
_cell.length_c   1.000
_cell.angle_alpha   90.00
_cell.angle_beta   90.00
_cell.angle_gamma   90.00
#
_symmetry.space_group_name_H-M   'P 1'
#
loop_
_entity.id
_entity.type
_entity.pdbx_description
1 polymer ?
#
loop_
_entity_poly.entity_id
_entity_poly.type
_entity_poly.pdbx_seq_one_letter_code
_entity_poly.pdbx_strand_id
1 'polypeptide(L)'
;LELFTTQRGAQVLPEPVAQAFWLSLRDQTHEFFQPEASPSMLSLWRFSLPGSTPALASLQDEPRGCVLEWATGLRWVWSAKPAAQMQQLAQDHGGHATLYRPAQLVTDPTLAPRFAPL
;
A
#
# COMPACT_ATOMS: atom_id res chain seq x y z
N LEU A 1 24.45 11.96 4.94
CA LEU A 1 24.10 10.75 5.71
C LEU A 1 23.93 11.06 7.19
N GLU A 2 24.91 11.69 7.85
CA GLU A 2 24.82 12.06 9.28
C GLU A 2 23.56 12.84 9.68
N LEU A 3 23.11 13.81 8.86
CA LEU A 3 21.87 14.55 9.13
C LEU A 3 20.65 13.62 9.24
N PHE A 4 20.54 12.60 8.38
CA PHE A 4 19.41 11.69 8.37
C PHE A 4 19.46 10.71 9.54
N THR A 5 20.65 10.19 9.86
CA THR A 5 20.81 9.24 10.96
C THR A 5 20.66 9.90 12.32
N THR A 6 21.28 11.07 12.51
CA THR A 6 21.41 11.70 13.83
C THR A 6 20.21 12.60 14.18
N GLN A 7 19.63 13.29 13.20
CA GLN A 7 18.54 14.23 13.45
C GLN A 7 17.15 13.69 13.08
N ARG A 8 17.09 12.66 12.22
CA ARG A 8 15.82 12.12 11.70
C ARG A 8 15.61 10.64 12.04
N GLY A 9 16.49 10.04 12.84
CA GLY A 9 16.39 8.65 13.29
C GLY A 9 16.49 7.61 12.17
N ALA A 10 17.02 7.99 11.00
CA ALA A 10 17.18 7.06 9.89
C ALA A 10 18.24 6.00 10.21
N GLN A 11 18.04 4.79 9.69
CA GLN A 11 18.99 3.69 9.83
C GLN A 11 19.59 3.35 8.47
N VAL A 12 20.90 3.11 8.44
CA VAL A 12 21.58 2.61 7.24
C VAL A 12 21.46 1.09 7.25
N LEU A 13 20.89 0.54 6.18
CA LEU A 13 20.85 -0.91 5.98
C LEU A 13 22.14 -1.39 5.31
N PRO A 14 22.69 -2.55 5.71
CA PRO A 14 23.79 -3.19 4.98
C PRO A 14 23.41 -3.44 3.52
N GLU A 15 24.36 -3.32 2.58
CA GLU A 15 24.10 -3.34 1.14
C GLU A 15 23.24 -4.53 0.66
N PRO A 16 23.50 -5.80 1.07
CA PRO A 16 22.67 -6.93 0.63
C PRO A 16 21.23 -6.85 1.16
N VAL A 17 21.06 -6.32 2.37
CA VAL A 17 19.76 -6.12 3.01
C VAL A 17 19.00 -4.99 2.31
N ALA A 18 19.68 -3.88 2.02
CA ALA A 18 19.12 -2.76 1.28
C ALA A 18 18.66 -3.19 -0.12
N GLN A 19 19.48 -3.97 -0.83
CA GLN A 19 19.14 -4.48 -2.16
C GLN A 19 17.90 -5.38 -2.11
N ALA A 20 17.87 -6.36 -1.19
CA ALA A 20 16.70 -7.24 -1.02
C ALA A 20 15.43 -6.45 -0.65
N PHE A 21 15.55 -5.47 0.24
CA PHE A 21 14.45 -4.60 0.64
C PHE A 21 13.88 -3.82 -0.56
N TRP A 22 14.73 -3.12 -1.33
CA TRP A 22 14.28 -2.34 -2.49
C TRP A 22 13.68 -3.21 -3.60
N LEU A 23 14.26 -4.39 -3.84
CA LEU A 23 13.68 -5.37 -4.78
C LEU A 23 12.30 -5.82 -4.30
N SER A 24 12.14 -6.09 -3.00
CA SER A 24 10.87 -6.55 -2.46
C SER A 24 9.74 -5.51 -2.55
N LEU A 25 10.07 -4.21 -2.44
CA LEU A 25 9.10 -3.13 -2.67
C LEU A 25 8.76 -2.98 -4.15
N ARG A 26 9.80 -2.95 -5.01
CA ARG A 26 9.64 -2.82 -6.47
C ARG A 26 8.77 -3.93 -7.05
N ASP A 27 8.96 -5.16 -6.58
CA ASP A 27 8.27 -6.35 -7.09
C ASP A 27 7.02 -6.70 -6.26
N GLN A 28 6.62 -5.83 -5.33
CA GLN A 28 5.50 -6.03 -4.39
C GLN A 28 5.53 -7.39 -3.67
N THR A 29 6.72 -7.90 -3.33
CA THR A 29 6.91 -9.15 -2.59
C THR A 29 7.17 -8.94 -1.10
N HIS A 30 7.43 -7.71 -0.65
CA HIS A 30 7.59 -7.37 0.77
C HIS A 30 6.41 -7.88 1.62
N GLU A 31 6.64 -8.21 2.89
CA GLU A 31 5.60 -8.78 3.79
C GLU A 31 4.33 -7.93 3.87
N PHE A 32 4.48 -6.61 3.79
CA PHE A 32 3.37 -5.67 3.75
C PHE A 32 2.41 -5.96 2.58
N PHE A 33 2.93 -6.37 1.42
CA PHE A 33 2.12 -6.67 0.23
C PHE A 33 1.52 -8.06 0.23
N GLN A 34 1.86 -8.94 1.19
CA GLN A 34 1.27 -10.27 1.25
C GLN A 34 -0.10 -10.23 1.94
N PRO A 35 -1.11 -10.97 1.43
CA PRO A 35 -2.38 -11.15 2.13
C PRO A 35 -2.17 -11.91 3.45
N GLU A 36 -3.06 -11.73 4.41
CA GLU A 36 -3.05 -12.53 5.64
C GLU A 36 -3.40 -13.99 5.34
N ALA A 37 -2.92 -14.93 6.16
CA ALA A 37 -3.10 -16.36 5.96
C ALA A 37 -4.56 -16.86 6.15
N SER A 38 -5.44 -16.02 6.70
CA SER A 38 -6.86 -16.29 6.94
C SER A 38 -7.71 -15.36 6.03
N PRO A 39 -8.97 -15.70 5.70
CA PRO A 39 -9.80 -14.82 4.87
C PRO A 39 -9.85 -13.41 5.45
N SER A 40 -9.12 -12.50 4.81
CA SER A 40 -9.05 -11.10 5.23
C SER A 40 -10.09 -10.33 4.45
N MET A 41 -10.92 -9.56 5.16
CA MET A 41 -11.84 -8.59 4.54
C MET A 41 -11.09 -7.36 4.00
N LEU A 42 -9.76 -7.29 4.17
CA LEU A 42 -8.95 -6.19 3.71
C LEU A 42 -8.60 -6.34 2.22
N SER A 43 -8.78 -5.26 1.49
CA SER A 43 -8.26 -5.10 0.13
C SER A 43 -7.01 -4.23 0.15
N LEU A 44 -6.05 -4.51 -0.73
CA LEU A 44 -4.88 -3.66 -0.91
C LEU A 44 -5.20 -2.54 -1.89
N TRP A 45 -5.03 -1.30 -1.44
CA TRP A 45 -5.25 -0.09 -2.23
C TRP A 45 -3.95 0.65 -2.48
N ARG A 46 -3.83 1.21 -3.69
CA ARG A 46 -2.78 2.16 -4.05
C ARG A 46 -3.37 3.54 -4.25
N PHE A 47 -2.88 4.52 -3.51
CA PHE A 47 -3.17 5.93 -3.70
C PHE A 47 -2.02 6.59 -4.44
N SER A 48 -2.34 7.36 -5.46
CA SER A 48 -1.42 8.31 -6.09
C SER A 48 -1.91 9.72 -5.77
N LEU A 49 -1.16 10.42 -4.92
CA LEU A 49 -1.50 11.75 -4.42
C LEU A 49 -0.35 12.74 -4.74
N PRO A 50 -0.61 14.05 -4.79
CA PRO A 50 0.46 15.04 -4.83
C PRO A 50 1.46 14.83 -3.67
N GLY A 51 2.76 14.93 -3.93
CA GLY A 51 3.80 14.70 -2.91
C GLY A 51 3.78 15.70 -1.75
N SER A 52 3.08 16.84 -1.90
CA SER A 52 2.82 17.81 -0.83
C SER A 52 1.59 17.47 0.02
N THR A 53 0.87 16.39 -0.28
CA THR A 53 -0.31 15.99 0.49
C THR A 53 0.11 15.64 1.92
N PRO A 54 -0.53 16.20 2.95
CA PRO A 54 -0.18 15.87 4.33
C PRO A 54 -0.42 14.40 4.64
N ALA A 55 0.08 13.96 5.79
CA ALA A 55 -0.31 12.68 6.37
C ALA A 55 -1.84 12.63 6.53
N LEU A 56 -2.47 11.55 6.04
CA LEU A 56 -3.91 11.35 6.17
C LEU A 56 -4.15 10.33 7.28
N ALA A 57 -4.70 10.78 8.41
CA ALA A 57 -5.03 9.89 9.53
C ALA A 57 -5.90 8.71 9.09
N SER A 58 -6.85 8.96 8.17
CA SER A 58 -7.70 7.92 7.57
C SER A 58 -6.94 6.80 6.87
N LEU A 59 -5.69 7.02 6.44
CA LEU A 59 -4.81 6.00 5.85
C LEU A 59 -3.82 5.45 6.88
N GLN A 60 -3.34 6.29 7.79
CA GLN A 60 -2.36 5.89 8.81
C GLN A 60 -2.95 4.96 9.87
N ASP A 61 -4.22 5.17 10.21
CA ASP A 61 -4.96 4.39 11.21
C ASP A 61 -5.52 3.07 10.64
N GLU A 62 -5.22 2.73 9.38
CA GLU A 62 -5.57 1.43 8.81
C GLU A 62 -4.83 0.30 9.56
N PRO A 63 -5.42 -0.91 9.67
CA PRO A 63 -4.93 -1.97 10.56
C PRO A 63 -3.47 -2.38 10.35
N ARG A 64 -2.96 -2.24 9.12
CA ARG A 64 -1.58 -2.59 8.73
C ARG A 64 -0.69 -1.36 8.51
N GLY A 65 -1.18 -0.18 8.91
CA GLY A 65 -0.56 1.10 8.63
C GLY A 65 -0.55 1.46 7.14
N CYS A 66 0.30 2.43 6.81
CA CYS A 66 0.45 2.97 5.47
C CYS A 66 1.92 2.96 5.04
N VAL A 67 2.22 2.29 3.92
CA VAL A 67 3.54 2.38 3.30
C VAL A 67 3.56 3.58 2.36
N LEU A 68 4.56 4.45 2.53
CA LEU A 68 4.79 5.62 1.67
C LEU A 68 5.95 5.31 0.72
N GLU A 69 5.68 5.41 -0.58
CA GLU A 69 6.66 5.19 -1.64
C GLU A 69 6.87 6.46 -2.48
N TRP A 70 8.06 6.57 -3.08
CA TRP A 70 8.47 7.63 -4.01
C TRP A 70 8.12 9.06 -3.55
N ALA A 71 8.88 9.58 -2.57
CA ALA A 71 8.64 10.91 -2.00
C ALA A 71 7.18 11.14 -1.56
N THR A 72 6.54 10.08 -1.06
CA THR A 72 5.13 10.03 -0.58
C THR A 72 4.05 10.21 -1.65
N GLY A 73 4.44 10.24 -2.93
CA GLY A 73 3.51 10.32 -4.06
C GLY A 73 2.70 9.04 -4.25
N LEU A 74 3.23 7.90 -3.79
CA LEU A 74 2.48 6.65 -3.68
C LEU A 74 2.23 6.29 -2.21
N ARG A 75 1.00 5.85 -1.91
CA ARG A 75 0.64 5.33 -0.59
C ARG A 75 -0.08 4.01 -0.74
N TRP A 76 0.33 3.04 0.05
CA TRP A 76 -0.27 1.71 0.05
C TRP A 76 -0.89 1.43 1.41
N VAL A 77 -2.14 0.97 1.39
CA VAL A 77 -2.89 0.60 2.61
C VAL A 77 -3.71 -0.66 2.37
N TRP A 78 -3.89 -1.45 3.43
CA TRP A 78 -4.90 -2.49 3.48
C TRP A 78 -6.13 -1.96 4.19
N SER A 79 -7.29 -2.01 3.54
CA SER A 79 -8.53 -1.44 4.09
C SER A 79 -9.75 -2.29 3.76
N ALA A 80 -10.70 -2.34 4.70
CA ALA A 80 -12.04 -2.88 4.49
C ALA A 80 -13.06 -1.80 4.08
N LYS A 81 -12.63 -0.53 3.95
CA LYS A 81 -13.52 0.56 3.58
C LYS A 81 -14.13 0.35 2.19
N PRO A 82 -15.39 0.78 1.96
CA PRO A 82 -15.99 0.71 0.64
C PRO A 82 -15.17 1.42 -0.43
N ALA A 83 -15.17 0.87 -1.66
CA ALA A 83 -14.42 1.42 -2.79
C ALA A 83 -14.72 2.91 -3.03
N ALA A 84 -15.99 3.32 -2.92
CA ALA A 84 -16.40 4.71 -3.08
C ALA A 84 -15.73 5.63 -2.05
N GLN A 85 -15.58 5.20 -0.80
CA GLN A 85 -14.91 5.98 0.24
C GLN A 85 -13.41 6.14 -0.05
N MET A 86 -12.76 5.07 -0.52
CA MET A 86 -11.33 5.11 -0.88
C MET A 86 -11.06 6.02 -2.07
N GLN A 87 -11.91 5.95 -3.09
CA GLN A 87 -11.83 6.80 -4.27
C GLN A 87 -12.11 8.26 -3.94
N GLN A 88 -13.15 8.54 -3.15
CA GLN A 88 -13.49 9.90 -2.73
C GLN A 88 -12.35 10.52 -1.91
N LEU A 89 -11.78 9.78 -0.96
CA LEU A 89 -10.67 10.25 -0.15
C LEU A 89 -9.47 10.70 -1.01
N ALA A 90 -9.17 9.97 -2.08
CA ALA A 90 -8.09 10.37 -2.99
C ALA A 90 -8.46 11.63 -3.80
N GLN A 91 -9.69 11.70 -4.30
CA GLN A 91 -10.19 12.84 -5.07
C GLN A 91 -10.19 14.13 -4.24
N ASP A 92 -10.60 14.06 -2.97
CA ASP A 92 -10.58 15.18 -2.02
C ASP A 92 -9.17 15.77 -1.85
N HIS A 93 -8.12 14.99 -2.15
CA HIS A 93 -6.71 15.38 -2.07
C HIS A 93 -6.05 15.49 -3.45
N GLY A 94 -6.84 15.63 -4.53
CA GLY A 94 -6.33 15.86 -5.88
C GLY A 94 -5.61 14.66 -6.50
N GLY A 95 -5.95 13.44 -6.08
CA GLY A 95 -5.33 12.21 -6.56
C GLY A 95 -6.33 11.09 -6.86
N HIS A 96 -5.81 9.87 -6.98
CA HIS A 96 -6.59 8.69 -7.35
C HIS A 96 -6.28 7.50 -6.44
N ALA A 97 -7.30 6.70 -6.13
CA ALA A 97 -7.15 5.41 -5.47
C ALA A 97 -7.52 4.27 -6.43
N THR A 98 -6.67 3.25 -6.48
CA THR A 98 -6.88 2.04 -7.29
C THR A 98 -6.89 0.82 -6.39
N LEU A 99 -7.89 -0.04 -6.58
CA LEU A 99 -7.91 -1.36 -5.97
C LEU A 99 -6.83 -2.21 -6.63
N TYR A 100 -5.79 -2.55 -5.88
CA TYR A 100 -4.66 -3.34 -6.38
C TYR A 100 -4.87 -4.83 -6.15
N ARG A 101 -5.38 -5.20 -4.97
CA ARG A 101 -5.77 -6.59 -4.67
C ARG A 101 -7.12 -6.60 -3.95
N PRO A 102 -8.14 -7.30 -4.47
CA PRO A 102 -9.41 -7.45 -3.76
C PRO A 102 -9.22 -8.32 -2.51
N ALA A 103 -10.09 -8.10 -1.51
CA ALA A 103 -10.21 -8.98 -0.36
C ALA A 103 -10.44 -10.43 -0.83
N GLN A 104 -9.78 -11.36 -0.14
CA GLN A 104 -9.89 -12.78 -0.41
C GLN A 104 -11.15 -13.29 0.30
N LEU A 105 -12.30 -12.92 -0.24
CA LEU A 105 -13.57 -13.52 0.17
C LEU A 105 -13.52 -15.01 -0.14
N VAL A 106 -14.21 -15.83 0.67
CA VAL A 106 -14.45 -17.24 0.31
C VAL A 106 -15.11 -17.22 -1.06
N THR A 107 -14.35 -17.61 -2.09
CA THR A 107 -14.79 -17.53 -3.47
C THR A 107 -15.93 -18.51 -3.65
N ASP A 108 -17.10 -18.04 -4.07
CA ASP A 108 -18.06 -18.92 -4.71
C ASP A 108 -17.38 -19.47 -5.97
N PRO A 109 -17.17 -20.80 -6.09
CA PRO A 109 -16.45 -21.40 -7.21
C PRO A 109 -17.13 -21.17 -8.58
N THR A 110 -18.33 -20.60 -8.61
CA THR A 110 -19.07 -20.27 -9.84
C THR A 110 -18.72 -18.90 -10.45
N LEU A 111 -18.00 -18.04 -9.73
CA LEU A 111 -17.57 -16.75 -10.27
C LEU A 111 -16.40 -16.92 -11.25
N ALA A 112 -16.68 -16.72 -12.54
CA ALA A 112 -15.67 -16.77 -13.60
C ALA A 112 -14.49 -15.83 -13.31
N PRO A 113 -13.25 -16.22 -13.65
CA PRO A 113 -12.08 -15.40 -13.38
C PRO A 113 -12.23 -14.03 -14.04
N ARG A 114 -12.07 -12.98 -13.24
CA ARG A 114 -12.31 -11.59 -13.62
C ARG A 114 -11.26 -11.05 -14.61
N PHE A 115 -10.18 -11.79 -14.83
CA PHE A 115 -9.14 -11.56 -15.82
C PHE A 115 -8.59 -12.90 -16.32
N ALA A 116 -8.60 -13.11 -17.64
CA ALA A 116 -7.81 -14.12 -18.31
C ALA A 116 -6.73 -13.39 -19.12
N PRO A 117 -5.43 -13.66 -18.91
CA PRO A 117 -4.39 -13.15 -19.81
C PRO A 117 -4.60 -13.71 -21.21
N LEU A 118 -4.28 -12.91 -22.23
CA LEU A 118 -4.34 -13.28 -23.65
C LEU A 118 -3.40 -14.45 -23.98
#